data_AF-L7JV18-F1
#
_entry.id   AF-L7JV18-F1
#
_cell.length_a   1.000
_cell.length_b   1.000
_cell.length_c   1.000
_cell.angle_alpha   90.00
_cell.angle_beta   90.00
_cell.angle_gamma   90.00
#
_symmetry.space_group_name_H-M   'P 1'
#
loop_
_entity.id
_entity.type
_entity.pdbx_description
1 polymer ?
#
loop_
_entity_poly.entity_id
_entity_poly.type
_entity_poly.pdbx_seq_one_letter_code
_entity_poly.pdbx_strand_id
1 'polypeptide(L)'
;MAVKENKIVTSKYTLASFLPLNLYRQFSKYSNVFFFVTLMLLLIPAVSPFPPYAYLTAFLIVVGISIFKDGIEDLIRHKQDKHANERIIHKIMEVTNDITEHYRELDICNAAGTNFAATSSYVEDLRVGNVIILRENEEVPSDIVLLNAKVFDGKHLKCRSFCFIQTSSLDGETNLKKKQSNVNALIDPCVGTRPSSDYEMCECDKRIISNFKELRSLRRRNRFQRHKREDKI
;
A
#
# COMPACT_ATOMS: atom_id res chain seq x y z
N MET A 1 -14.22 9.21 12.24
CA MET A 1 -13.98 8.93 10.81
C MET A 1 -13.20 7.64 10.72
N ALA A 2 -13.75 6.61 10.06
CA ALA A 2 -13.00 5.38 9.78
C ALA A 2 -11.82 5.72 8.88
N VAL A 3 -10.61 5.36 9.32
CA VAL A 3 -9.40 5.58 8.52
C VAL A 3 -9.37 4.47 7.47
N LYS A 4 -9.26 4.86 6.20
CA LYS A 4 -9.13 3.92 5.08
C LYS A 4 -7.90 3.03 5.29
N GLU A 5 -8.06 1.73 5.08
CA GLU A 5 -6.97 0.76 5.16
C GLU A 5 -5.99 0.94 4.00
N ASN A 6 -4.71 0.61 4.22
CA ASN A 6 -3.67 0.70 3.19
C ASN A 6 -3.60 -0.57 2.33
N LYS A 7 -4.76 -1.16 2.01
CA LYS A 7 -4.86 -2.40 1.25
C LYS A 7 -5.19 -2.11 -0.20
N ILE A 8 -4.38 -2.64 -1.10
CA ILE A 8 -4.60 -2.58 -2.54
C ILE A 8 -5.44 -3.79 -2.95
N VAL A 9 -6.54 -3.53 -3.65
CA VAL A 9 -7.41 -4.58 -4.22
C VAL A 9 -7.67 -4.22 -5.68
N THR A 10 -7.05 -4.96 -6.60
CA THR A 10 -7.24 -4.84 -8.05
C THR A 10 -8.08 -5.96 -8.62
N SER A 11 -8.25 -7.05 -7.86
CA SER A 11 -9.20 -8.11 -8.17
C SER A 11 -10.63 -7.58 -8.33
N LYS A 12 -11.34 -8.15 -9.30
CA LYS A 12 -12.67 -7.70 -9.71
C LYS A 12 -13.79 -8.50 -9.06
N TYR A 13 -13.50 -9.70 -8.60
CA TYR A 13 -14.50 -10.63 -8.09
C TYR A 13 -14.08 -11.19 -6.74
N THR A 14 -15.07 -11.37 -5.86
CA THR A 14 -14.97 -12.30 -4.74
C THR A 14 -15.42 -13.69 -5.22
N LEU A 15 -15.12 -14.73 -4.42
CA LEU A 15 -15.51 -16.11 -4.77
C LEU A 15 -17.02 -16.24 -5.04
N ALA A 16 -17.84 -15.53 -4.26
CA ALA A 16 -19.30 -15.52 -4.40
C ALA A 16 -19.79 -14.61 -5.54
N SER A 17 -19.12 -13.48 -5.80
CA SER A 17 -19.55 -12.55 -6.84
C SER A 17 -19.03 -12.92 -8.24
N PHE A 18 -18.12 -13.90 -8.35
CA PHE A 18 -17.47 -14.26 -9.60
C PHE A 18 -18.47 -14.60 -10.69
N LEU A 19 -19.26 -15.67 -10.53
CA LEU A 19 -20.15 -16.13 -11.58
C LEU A 19 -21.23 -15.09 -11.98
N PRO A 20 -22.02 -14.51 -11.05
CA PRO A 20 -23.10 -13.59 -11.45
C PRO A 20 -22.57 -12.31 -12.10
N LEU A 21 -21.50 -11.71 -11.55
CA LEU A 21 -20.96 -10.46 -12.08
C LEU A 21 -20.15 -10.67 -13.37
N ASN A 22 -19.46 -11.81 -13.50
CA ASN A 22 -18.73 -12.15 -14.72
C ASN A 22 -19.71 -12.41 -15.87
N LEU A 23 -20.78 -13.19 -15.65
CA LEU A 23 -21.83 -13.40 -16.64
C LEU A 23 -22.47 -12.08 -17.07
N TYR A 24 -22.84 -11.21 -16.12
CA TYR A 24 -23.37 -9.88 -16.44
C TYR A 24 -22.41 -9.09 -17.35
N ARG A 25 -21.11 -9.12 -17.05
CA ARG A 25 -20.09 -8.46 -17.89
C ARG A 25 -19.92 -9.12 -19.26
N GLN A 26 -20.04 -10.44 -19.37
CA GLN A 26 -20.02 -11.10 -20.68
C GLN A 26 -21.21 -10.66 -21.51
N PHE A 27 -22.42 -10.64 -20.96
CA PHE A 27 -23.62 -10.19 -21.68
C PHE A 27 -23.70 -8.67 -21.88
N SER A 28 -22.83 -7.89 -21.24
CA SER A 28 -22.66 -6.46 -21.54
C SER A 28 -21.81 -6.20 -22.79
N LYS A 29 -21.11 -7.23 -23.32
CA LYS A 29 -20.31 -7.10 -24.56
C LYS A 29 -21.20 -7.32 -25.79
N TYR A 30 -21.20 -6.37 -26.72
CA TYR A 30 -21.99 -6.43 -27.96
C TYR A 30 -21.83 -7.76 -28.73
N SER A 31 -20.61 -8.31 -28.79
CA SER A 31 -20.32 -9.60 -29.44
C SER A 31 -21.13 -10.76 -28.83
N ASN A 32 -21.17 -10.83 -27.49
CA ASN A 32 -21.89 -11.90 -26.80
C ASN A 32 -23.41 -11.73 -26.89
N VAL A 33 -23.91 -10.48 -26.91
CA VAL A 33 -25.32 -10.20 -27.18
C VAL A 33 -25.70 -10.64 -28.59
N PHE A 34 -24.87 -10.34 -29.60
CA PHE A 34 -25.08 -10.77 -30.98
C PHE A 34 -25.14 -12.30 -31.08
N PHE A 35 -24.19 -13.02 -30.48
CA PHE A 35 -24.22 -14.49 -30.48
C PHE A 35 -25.43 -15.06 -29.75
N PHE A 36 -25.88 -14.41 -28.67
CA PHE A 36 -27.07 -14.83 -27.94
C PHE A 36 -28.36 -14.64 -28.74
N VAL A 37 -28.52 -13.50 -29.41
CA VAL A 37 -29.66 -13.26 -30.31
C VAL A 37 -29.63 -14.22 -31.49
N THR A 38 -28.45 -14.45 -32.08
CA THR A 38 -28.27 -15.43 -33.15
C THR A 38 -28.64 -16.84 -32.69
N LEU A 39 -28.24 -17.23 -31.47
CA LEU A 39 -28.66 -18.50 -30.86
C LEU A 39 -30.18 -18.58 -30.75
N MET A 40 -30.85 -17.53 -30.25
CA MET A 40 -32.33 -17.51 -30.14
C MET A 40 -33.02 -17.69 -31.49
N LEU A 41 -32.51 -17.07 -32.56
CA LEU A 41 -33.04 -17.23 -33.91
C LEU A 41 -32.82 -18.65 -34.45
N LEU A 42 -31.64 -19.24 -34.20
CA LEU A 42 -31.28 -20.59 -34.64
C LEU A 42 -31.94 -21.71 -33.82
N LEU A 43 -32.61 -21.40 -32.71
CA LEU A 43 -33.44 -22.36 -31.98
C LEU A 43 -34.79 -22.63 -32.66
N ILE A 44 -35.20 -21.83 -33.64
CA ILE A 44 -36.44 -22.01 -34.39
C ILE A 44 -36.23 -23.10 -35.46
N PRO A 45 -36.91 -24.27 -35.37
CA PRO A 45 -36.65 -25.40 -36.26
C PRO A 45 -36.93 -25.12 -37.74
N ALA A 46 -37.81 -24.16 -38.04
CA ALA A 46 -38.13 -23.76 -39.42
C ALA A 46 -36.98 -23.01 -40.11
N VAL A 47 -36.04 -22.46 -39.34
CA VAL A 47 -34.92 -21.65 -39.83
C VAL A 47 -33.59 -22.41 -39.71
N SER A 48 -33.48 -23.37 -38.78
CA SER A 48 -32.22 -24.02 -38.44
C SER A 48 -31.94 -25.28 -39.28
N PRO A 49 -30.75 -25.39 -39.90
CA PRO A 49 -30.34 -26.60 -40.61
C PRO A 49 -29.81 -27.73 -39.70
N PHE A 50 -29.53 -27.43 -38.43
CA PHE A 50 -28.97 -28.38 -37.45
C PHE A 50 -29.85 -28.45 -36.19
N PRO A 51 -29.72 -29.51 -35.37
CA PRO A 51 -30.47 -29.62 -34.13
C PRO A 51 -30.02 -28.58 -33.07
N PRO A 52 -30.94 -28.10 -32.19
CA PRO A 52 -30.70 -27.04 -31.21
C PRO A 52 -29.45 -27.20 -30.32
N TYR A 53 -29.12 -28.43 -29.93
CA TYR A 53 -28.01 -28.70 -29.03
C TYR A 53 -26.65 -28.33 -29.65
N ALA A 54 -26.51 -28.36 -30.98
CA ALA A 54 -25.26 -28.02 -31.67
C ALA A 54 -24.91 -26.54 -31.45
N TYR A 55 -25.90 -25.65 -31.63
CA TYR A 55 -25.73 -24.21 -31.41
C TYR A 55 -25.53 -23.87 -29.93
N LEU A 56 -26.30 -24.51 -29.04
CA LEU A 56 -26.15 -24.32 -27.59
C LEU A 56 -24.74 -24.72 -27.13
N THR A 57 -24.23 -25.85 -27.60
CA THR A 57 -22.88 -26.33 -27.26
C THR A 57 -21.82 -25.33 -27.73
N ALA A 58 -21.90 -24.86 -28.98
CA ALA A 58 -20.97 -23.87 -29.51
C ALA A 58 -20.99 -22.57 -28.68
N PHE A 59 -22.18 -22.06 -28.35
CA PHE A 59 -22.34 -20.86 -27.52
C PHE A 59 -21.76 -21.04 -26.12
N LEU A 60 -22.06 -22.15 -25.45
CA LEU A 60 -21.55 -22.46 -24.11
C LEU A 60 -20.03 -22.60 -24.09
N ILE A 61 -19.42 -23.16 -25.14
CA ILE A 61 -17.96 -23.24 -25.25
C ILE A 61 -17.35 -21.83 -25.32
N VAL A 62 -17.87 -20.96 -26.19
CA VAL A 62 -17.34 -19.60 -26.37
C VAL A 62 -17.46 -18.77 -25.08
N VAL A 63 -18.64 -18.78 -24.46
CA VAL A 63 -18.87 -18.08 -23.19
C VAL A 63 -18.04 -18.72 -22.07
N GLY A 64 -17.97 -20.06 -22.03
CA GLY A 64 -17.22 -20.82 -21.03
C GLY A 64 -15.73 -20.51 -21.06
N ILE A 65 -15.10 -20.51 -22.25
CA ILE A 65 -13.69 -20.12 -22.41
C ILE A 65 -13.45 -18.69 -21.92
N SER A 66 -14.38 -17.77 -22.21
CA SER A 66 -14.28 -16.37 -21.79
C SER A 66 -14.35 -16.21 -20.28
N ILE A 67 -15.32 -16.88 -19.62
CA ILE A 67 -15.45 -16.88 -18.16
C ILE A 67 -14.22 -17.52 -17.51
N PHE A 68 -13.75 -18.64 -18.06
CA PHE A 68 -12.58 -19.35 -17.54
C PHE A 68 -11.32 -18.49 -17.62
N LYS A 69 -11.06 -17.86 -18.77
CA LYS A 69 -9.95 -16.92 -18.95
C LYS A 69 -10.03 -15.78 -17.94
N ASP A 70 -11.19 -15.13 -17.83
CA ASP A 70 -11.39 -14.03 -16.87
C ASP A 70 -11.18 -14.49 -15.42
N GLY A 71 -11.52 -15.74 -15.10
CA GLY A 71 -11.25 -16.36 -13.80
C GLY A 71 -9.76 -16.53 -13.52
N ILE A 72 -8.99 -17.07 -14.47
CA ILE A 72 -7.52 -17.18 -14.32
C ILE A 72 -6.90 -15.80 -14.14
N GLU A 73 -7.28 -14.83 -14.96
CA GLU A 73 -6.77 -13.45 -14.84
C GLU A 73 -7.07 -12.85 -13.46
N ASP A 74 -8.26 -13.07 -12.92
CA ASP A 74 -8.61 -12.53 -11.60
C ASP A 74 -7.86 -13.25 -10.47
N LEU A 75 -7.63 -14.57 -10.58
CA LEU A 75 -6.79 -15.31 -9.63
C LEU A 75 -5.34 -14.79 -9.62
N ILE A 76 -4.80 -14.47 -10.78
CA ILE A 76 -3.47 -13.85 -10.89
C ILE A 76 -3.48 -12.48 -10.18
N ARG A 77 -4.52 -11.66 -10.36
CA ARG A 77 -4.66 -10.38 -9.65
C ARG A 77 -4.72 -10.56 -8.14
N HIS A 78 -5.46 -11.54 -7.63
CA HIS A 78 -5.49 -11.84 -6.19
C HIS A 78 -4.11 -12.18 -5.64
N LYS A 79 -3.30 -12.94 -6.39
CA LYS A 79 -1.92 -13.26 -6.01
C LYS A 79 -1.03 -12.01 -6.01
N GLN A 80 -1.18 -11.15 -7.01
CA GLN A 80 -0.42 -9.89 -7.11
C GLN A 80 -0.80 -8.92 -5.99
N ASP A 81 -2.09 -8.75 -5.71
CA ASP A 81 -2.61 -7.95 -4.60
C ASP A 81 -2.03 -8.45 -3.27
N LYS A 82 -2.04 -9.76 -3.04
CA LYS A 82 -1.45 -10.37 -1.83
C LYS A 82 0.04 -10.03 -1.71
N HIS A 83 0.80 -10.20 -2.78
CA HIS A 83 2.23 -9.88 -2.78
C HIS A 83 2.53 -8.40 -2.49
N ALA A 84 1.74 -7.48 -3.07
CA ALA A 84 1.89 -6.05 -2.83
C ALA A 84 1.55 -5.66 -1.38
N ASN A 85 0.48 -6.24 -0.83
CA ASN A 85 -0.01 -5.97 0.51
C ASN A 85 0.88 -6.57 1.62
N GLU A 86 1.43 -7.76 1.39
CA GLU A 86 2.33 -8.49 2.31
C GLU A 86 3.80 -8.07 2.18
N ARG A 87 4.09 -7.00 1.42
CA ARG A 87 5.44 -6.43 1.41
C ARG A 87 5.81 -5.95 2.81
N ILE A 88 7.03 -6.27 3.25
CA ILE A 88 7.53 -5.89 4.56
C ILE A 88 7.97 -4.43 4.54
N ILE A 89 7.57 -3.69 5.58
CA ILE A 89 8.02 -2.34 5.89
C ILE A 89 8.45 -2.27 7.35
N HIS A 90 9.26 -1.27 7.69
CA HIS A 90 9.72 -1.05 9.06
C HIS A 90 9.05 0.18 9.64
N LYS A 91 8.23 -0.03 10.67
CA LYS A 91 7.53 1.04 11.40
C LYS A 91 8.20 1.31 12.74
N ILE A 92 8.35 2.58 13.07
CA ILE A 92 8.86 3.03 14.37
C ILE A 92 7.68 3.10 15.34
N MET A 93 7.81 2.39 16.45
CA MET A 93 6.87 2.40 17.56
C MET A 93 7.51 2.97 18.82
N GLU A 94 6.66 3.45 19.72
CA GLU A 94 7.10 3.92 21.03
C GLU A 94 6.97 2.78 22.01
N VAL A 95 8.06 2.49 22.71
CA VAL A 95 8.09 1.49 23.77
C VAL A 95 7.69 2.20 25.06
N THR A 96 6.46 1.98 25.51
CA THR A 96 6.02 2.37 26.86
C THR A 96 6.46 1.32 27.88
N ASN A 97 6.60 1.71 29.15
CA ASN A 97 7.10 0.87 30.24
C ASN A 97 6.32 -0.45 30.46
N ASP A 98 5.07 -0.55 29.98
CA ASP A 98 4.25 -1.77 30.05
C ASP A 98 4.51 -2.76 28.89
N ILE A 99 5.22 -2.34 27.83
CA ILE A 99 5.34 -3.03 26.53
C ILE A 99 6.80 -3.45 26.25
N THR A 100 7.66 -3.40 27.27
CA THR A 100 9.11 -3.24 27.10
C THR A 100 9.88 -4.51 26.73
N GLU A 101 9.41 -5.71 27.06
CA GLU A 101 10.23 -6.92 26.91
C GLU A 101 10.13 -7.55 25.52
N HIS A 102 8.90 -7.72 25.00
CA HIS A 102 8.68 -8.35 23.69
C HIS A 102 9.20 -7.48 22.53
N TYR A 103 8.98 -6.17 22.56
CA TYR A 103 9.37 -5.29 21.45
C TYR A 103 10.86 -4.93 21.44
N ARG A 104 11.59 -5.13 22.54
CA ARG A 104 13.05 -4.95 22.57
C ARG A 104 13.78 -6.05 21.81
N GLU A 105 13.26 -7.27 21.80
CA GLU A 105 13.81 -8.37 20.98
C GLU A 105 13.59 -8.13 19.48
N LEU A 106 12.50 -7.44 19.14
CA LEU A 106 12.15 -7.03 17.78
C LEU A 106 12.74 -5.67 17.37
N ASP A 107 13.54 -5.01 18.21
CA ASP A 107 14.09 -3.69 17.90
C ASP A 107 15.26 -3.77 16.93
N ILE A 108 14.98 -3.43 15.66
CA ILE A 108 15.98 -3.50 14.58
C ILE A 108 16.90 -2.25 14.59
N CYS A 109 16.55 -1.20 15.34
CA CYS A 109 17.30 0.07 15.35
C CYS A 109 18.33 0.21 16.48
N ASN A 110 18.61 -0.85 17.25
CA ASN A 110 19.60 -0.89 18.35
C ASN A 110 19.46 0.31 19.30
N ALA A 111 18.23 0.66 19.68
CA ALA A 111 17.94 1.89 20.38
C ALA A 111 18.06 1.71 21.91
N ALA A 112 19.18 1.12 22.36
CA ALA A 112 19.48 0.92 23.76
C ALA A 112 19.38 2.26 24.52
N GLY A 113 18.50 2.31 25.53
CA GLY A 113 18.25 3.51 26.32
C GLY A 113 17.24 4.50 25.72
N THR A 114 16.51 4.14 24.66
CA THR A 114 15.45 4.99 24.09
C THR A 114 14.05 4.39 24.24
N ASN A 115 13.03 5.24 24.10
CA ASN A 115 11.61 4.85 24.07
C ASN A 115 11.14 4.45 22.67
N PHE A 116 12.02 4.14 21.71
CA PHE A 116 11.63 3.80 20.34
C PHE A 116 12.13 2.42 19.98
N ALA A 117 11.32 1.68 19.22
CA ALA A 117 11.70 0.41 18.60
C ALA A 117 11.22 0.37 17.16
N ALA A 118 12.05 -0.14 16.25
CA ALA A 118 11.67 -0.37 14.86
C ALA A 118 11.20 -1.81 14.69
N THR A 119 9.95 -2.01 14.25
CA THR A 119 9.37 -3.35 14.02
C THR A 119 9.02 -3.56 12.55
N SER A 120 9.10 -4.81 12.09
CA SER A 120 8.61 -5.22 10.78
C SER A 120 7.07 -5.31 10.79
N SER A 121 6.43 -4.83 9.73
CA SER A 121 4.98 -4.86 9.54
C SER A 121 4.68 -5.03 8.04
N TYR A 122 3.47 -5.47 7.71
CA TYR A 122 3.03 -5.48 6.31
C TYR A 122 2.56 -4.10 5.85
N VAL A 123 2.64 -3.84 4.54
CA VAL A 123 2.16 -2.60 3.91
C VAL A 123 0.68 -2.38 4.19
N GLU A 124 -0.14 -3.44 4.13
CA GLU A 124 -1.59 -3.32 4.38
C GLU A 124 -1.94 -2.91 5.82
N ASP A 125 -1.04 -3.16 6.77
CA ASP A 125 -1.19 -2.77 8.18
C ASP A 125 -0.81 -1.32 8.45
N LEU A 126 -0.25 -0.61 7.48
CA LEU A 126 0.14 0.79 7.63
C LEU A 126 -1.10 1.67 7.87
N ARG A 127 -1.01 2.60 8.82
CA ARG A 127 -2.07 3.55 9.18
C ARG A 127 -1.52 4.97 9.22
N VAL A 128 -2.43 5.94 9.05
CA VAL A 128 -2.08 7.36 8.99
C VAL A 128 -1.32 7.82 10.23
N GLY A 129 -0.09 8.26 10.00
CA GLY A 129 0.84 8.76 11.00
C GLY A 129 1.55 7.69 11.81
N ASN A 130 1.64 6.46 11.28
CA ASN A 130 2.84 5.66 11.55
C ASN A 130 4.06 6.38 10.98
N VAL A 131 5.19 6.24 11.67
CA VAL A 131 6.48 6.68 11.16
C VAL A 131 7.18 5.43 10.63
N ILE A 132 7.71 5.50 9.43
CA ILE A 132 8.38 4.37 8.77
C ILE A 132 9.80 4.76 8.38
N ILE A 133 10.65 3.76 8.30
CA ILE A 133 12.00 3.88 7.73
C ILE A 133 11.95 3.17 6.38
N LEU A 134 12.39 3.86 5.33
CA LEU A 134 12.55 3.29 3.99
C LEU A 134 14.04 3.27 3.65
N ARG A 135 14.50 2.15 3.08
CA ARG A 135 15.87 2.01 2.58
C ARG A 135 15.97 2.46 1.13
N GLU A 136 17.21 2.55 0.67
CA GLU A 136 17.48 2.74 -0.75
C GLU A 136 16.88 1.59 -1.57
N ASN A 137 16.33 1.91 -2.73
CA ASN A 137 15.65 0.99 -3.64
C ASN A 137 14.38 0.31 -3.08
N GLU A 138 13.84 0.78 -1.96
CA GLU A 138 12.51 0.36 -1.49
C GLU A 138 11.40 1.24 -2.07
N GLU A 139 10.30 0.61 -2.48
CA GLU A 139 9.14 1.33 -2.97
C GLU A 139 8.42 2.08 -1.84
N VAL A 140 7.97 3.29 -2.14
CA VAL A 140 7.17 4.09 -1.21
C VAL A 140 5.76 3.48 -1.06
N PRO A 141 5.32 3.06 0.14
CA PRO A 141 4.10 2.28 0.32
C PRO A 141 2.79 3.08 0.26
N SER A 142 2.87 4.40 0.44
CA SER A 142 1.73 5.32 0.44
C SER A 142 2.24 6.76 0.38
N ASP A 143 1.35 7.75 0.31
CA ASP A 143 1.73 9.16 0.42
C ASP A 143 2.36 9.45 1.78
N ILE A 144 3.66 9.74 1.79
CA ILE A 144 4.44 10.03 3.00
C ILE A 144 4.99 11.45 3.00
N VAL A 145 5.31 11.94 4.19
CA VAL A 145 6.05 13.19 4.38
C VAL A 145 7.48 12.84 4.77
N LEU A 146 8.45 13.34 4.00
CA LEU A 146 9.86 13.19 4.33
C LEU A 146 10.17 13.98 5.62
N LEU A 147 10.68 13.29 6.64
CA LEU A 147 11.13 13.91 7.88
C LEU A 147 12.64 14.17 7.85
N ASN A 148 13.41 13.12 7.63
CA ASN A 148 14.87 13.14 7.53
C ASN A 148 15.33 12.11 6.49
N ALA A 149 16.51 12.32 5.91
CA ALA A 149 17.15 11.38 5.01
C ALA A 149 18.61 11.17 5.43
N LYS A 150 19.15 9.98 5.15
CA LYS A 150 20.55 9.65 5.45
C LYS A 150 21.27 9.28 4.17
N VAL A 151 22.50 9.77 4.06
CA VAL A 151 23.39 9.48 2.94
C VAL A 151 24.73 9.03 3.48
N PHE A 152 25.20 7.87 3.02
CA PHE A 152 26.51 7.36 3.37
C PHE A 152 27.57 7.91 2.40
N ASP A 153 28.55 8.65 2.92
CA ASP A 153 29.60 9.32 2.13
C ASP A 153 30.89 8.46 2.04
N GLY A 154 30.78 7.14 2.17
CA GLY A 154 31.92 6.21 2.22
C GLY A 154 32.67 6.17 3.57
N LYS A 155 32.68 7.28 4.32
CA LYS A 155 33.36 7.38 5.64
C LYS A 155 32.41 7.62 6.81
N HIS A 156 31.38 8.44 6.61
CA HIS A 156 30.44 8.83 7.65
C HIS A 156 29.01 8.80 7.13
N LEU A 157 28.07 8.47 8.01
CA LEU A 157 26.65 8.61 7.74
C LEU A 157 26.26 10.06 7.98
N LYS A 158 25.82 10.78 6.95
CA LYS A 158 25.41 12.19 7.03
C LYS A 158 23.90 12.31 6.90
N CYS A 159 23.28 13.09 7.77
CA CYS A 159 21.86 13.42 7.65
C CYS A 159 21.65 14.60 6.70
N ARG A 160 20.62 14.50 5.86
CA ARG A 160 20.25 15.47 4.83
C ARG A 160 18.77 15.77 4.95
N SER A 161 18.40 17.01 4.66
CA SER A 161 17.00 17.42 4.56
C SER A 161 16.35 17.01 3.23
N PHE A 162 16.99 16.20 2.40
CA PHE A 162 16.41 15.79 1.11
C PHE A 162 16.80 14.36 0.75
N CYS A 163 15.94 13.71 -0.03
CA CYS A 163 16.21 12.42 -0.67
C CYS A 163 15.96 12.53 -2.18
N PHE A 164 16.35 11.48 -2.89
CA PHE A 164 16.02 11.29 -4.30
C PHE A 164 14.98 10.19 -4.43
N ILE A 165 14.01 10.38 -5.32
CA ILE A 165 13.00 9.38 -5.65
C ILE A 165 12.94 9.22 -7.16
N GLN A 166 12.80 7.97 -7.61
CA GLN A 166 12.49 7.66 -8.99
C GLN A 166 10.98 7.61 -9.16
N THR A 167 10.45 8.30 -10.18
CA THR A 167 9.00 8.37 -10.45
C THR A 167 8.60 7.65 -11.73
N SER A 168 9.47 6.80 -12.29
CA SER A 168 9.23 6.07 -13.54
C SER A 168 7.90 5.32 -13.57
N SER A 169 7.44 4.78 -12.44
CA SER A 169 6.14 4.09 -12.33
C SER A 169 4.92 5.03 -12.36
N LEU A 170 5.11 6.33 -12.15
CA LEU A 170 4.04 7.34 -12.11
C LEU A 170 4.00 8.20 -13.37
N ASP A 171 5.16 8.63 -13.88
CA ASP A 171 5.27 9.57 -15.01
C ASP A 171 6.16 9.08 -16.16
N GLY A 172 6.76 7.89 -16.05
CA GLY A 172 7.65 7.34 -17.06
C GLY A 172 9.04 8.00 -17.13
N GLU A 173 9.33 8.99 -16.29
CA GLU A 173 10.63 9.63 -16.24
C GLU A 173 11.64 8.77 -15.47
N THR A 174 12.81 8.53 -16.05
CA THR A 174 13.89 7.76 -15.41
C THR A 174 14.79 8.61 -14.51
N ASN A 175 14.66 9.93 -14.59
CA ASN A 175 15.46 10.87 -13.83
C ASN A 175 15.06 10.87 -12.34
N LEU A 176 16.06 10.98 -11.47
CA LEU A 176 15.84 11.11 -10.04
C LEU A 176 15.33 12.50 -9.67
N LYS A 177 14.21 12.56 -8.96
CA LYS A 177 13.62 13.81 -8.48
C LYS A 177 14.05 14.06 -7.04
N LYS A 178 14.61 15.24 -6.77
CA LYS A 178 14.95 15.67 -5.42
C LYS A 178 13.67 16.02 -4.64
N LYS A 179 13.49 15.44 -3.46
CA LYS A 179 12.41 15.77 -2.51
C LYS A 179 13.01 16.30 -1.22
N GLN A 180 12.58 17.47 -0.78
CA GLN A 180 13.11 18.15 0.40
C GLN A 180 12.09 18.14 1.54
N SER A 181 12.57 17.84 2.74
CA SER A 181 11.87 17.95 4.01
C SER A 181 11.75 19.42 4.40
N ASN A 182 10.55 19.80 4.83
CA ASN A 182 10.28 21.12 5.42
C ASN A 182 10.62 21.17 6.91
N VAL A 183 11.02 20.04 7.50
CA VAL A 183 11.51 20.03 8.88
C VAL A 183 12.91 20.64 8.83
N ASN A 184 13.05 21.85 9.38
CA ASN A 184 14.34 22.43 9.73
C ASN A 184 14.96 21.57 10.84
N ALA A 185 15.46 20.40 10.47
CA ALA A 185 16.50 19.76 11.23
C ALA A 185 17.66 20.75 11.18
N LEU A 186 17.85 21.52 12.26
CA LEU A 186 19.13 22.15 12.53
C LEU A 186 20.17 21.07 12.26
N ILE A 187 20.93 21.28 11.19
CA ILE A 187 21.93 20.35 10.68
C ILE A 187 23.10 20.42 11.67
N ASP A 188 22.87 19.98 12.90
CA ASP A 188 23.96 19.55 13.75
C ASP A 188 24.56 18.32 13.06
N PRO A 189 25.88 18.30 12.82
CA PRO A 189 26.51 17.26 12.04
C PRO A 189 26.38 15.98 12.86
N CYS A 190 25.38 15.18 12.51
CA CYS A 190 25.30 13.82 12.97
C CYS A 190 26.46 13.11 12.26
N VAL A 191 27.64 13.14 12.88
CA VAL A 191 28.82 12.39 12.47
C VAL A 191 28.67 11.02 13.11
N GLY A 192 27.82 10.20 12.52
CA GLY A 192 27.77 8.78 12.87
C GLY A 192 28.97 8.06 12.25
N THR A 193 29.57 7.14 12.99
CA THR A 193 30.29 6.01 12.39
C THR A 193 29.33 5.17 11.55
N ARG A 194 29.86 4.29 10.68
CA ARG A 194 29.03 3.39 9.87
C ARG A 194 28.00 2.70 10.79
N PRO A 195 26.70 2.78 10.49
CA PRO A 195 25.71 2.19 11.35
C PRO A 195 25.89 0.68 11.37
N SER A 196 25.69 0.09 12.55
CA SER A 196 25.69 -1.35 12.81
C SER A 196 24.56 -2.08 12.07
N SER A 197 23.47 -1.36 11.75
CA SER A 197 22.34 -1.85 10.95
C SER A 197 21.82 -0.78 9.99
N ASP A 198 21.18 -1.19 8.89
CA ASP A 198 20.54 -0.27 7.93
C ASP A 198 19.41 0.58 8.55
N TYR A 199 18.97 0.24 9.76
CA TYR A 199 17.84 0.84 10.46
C TYR A 199 18.24 1.65 11.68
N GLU A 200 19.54 1.79 11.94
CA GLU A 200 20.03 2.52 13.11
C GLU A 200 19.62 3.99 13.07
N MET A 201 18.99 4.47 14.14
CA MET A 201 18.50 5.84 14.26
C MET A 201 19.57 6.78 14.83
N CYS A 202 19.82 7.92 14.17
CA CYS A 202 20.68 8.97 14.75
C CYS A 202 19.93 9.70 15.87
N GLU A 203 20.68 10.44 16.70
CA GLU A 203 20.09 11.35 17.68
C GLU A 203 19.19 12.41 17.05
N CYS A 204 19.50 12.82 15.81
CA CYS A 204 18.64 13.71 15.03
C CYS A 204 17.26 13.14 14.70
N ASP A 205 17.17 11.85 14.34
CA ASP A 205 15.91 11.19 14.02
C ASP A 205 15.04 11.15 15.26
N LYS A 206 15.65 10.77 16.40
CA LYS A 206 14.97 10.71 17.69
C LYS A 206 14.38 12.06 18.05
N ARG A 207 15.17 13.14 17.93
CA ARG A 207 14.71 14.53 18.20
C ARG A 207 13.59 14.97 17.26
N ILE A 208 13.66 14.64 15.97
CA ILE A 208 12.61 14.99 15.01
C ILE A 208 11.32 14.23 15.33
N ILE A 209 11.42 12.94 15.62
CA ILE A 209 10.27 12.08 15.92
C ILE A 209 9.60 12.50 17.24
N SER A 210 10.38 12.80 18.28
CA SER A 210 9.84 13.29 19.56
C SER A 210 9.10 14.61 19.36
N ASN A 211 9.70 15.59 18.68
CA ASN A 211 9.07 16.89 18.41
C ASN A 211 7.80 16.76 17.57
N PHE A 212 7.81 15.91 16.54
CA PHE A 212 6.64 15.72 15.67
C PHE A 212 5.48 15.06 16.42
N LYS A 213 5.77 14.08 17.29
CA LYS A 213 4.76 13.44 18.14
C LYS A 213 4.21 14.39 19.19
N GLU A 214 5.05 15.24 19.78
CA GLU A 214 4.61 16.26 20.73
C GLU A 214 3.64 17.25 20.06
N LEU A 215 3.98 17.76 18.87
CA LEU A 215 3.10 18.61 18.07
C LEU A 215 1.78 17.91 17.71
N ARG A 216 1.82 16.62 17.39
CA ARG A 216 0.62 15.83 17.12
C ARG A 216 -0.25 15.67 18.37
N SER A 217 0.36 15.46 19.54
CA SER A 217 -0.33 15.35 20.83
C SER A 217 -1.02 16.66 21.21
N LEU A 218 -0.34 17.80 21.00
CA LEU A 218 -0.86 19.15 21.25
C LEU A 218 -2.02 19.48 20.30
N ARG A 219 -1.89 19.16 19.00
CA ARG A 219 -2.97 19.38 18.03
C ARG A 219 -4.20 18.52 18.33
N ARG A 220 -4.02 17.28 18.84
CA ARG A 220 -5.13 16.44 19.30
C ARG A 220 -5.82 17.04 20.53
N ARG A 221 -5.07 17.49 21.54
CA ARG A 221 -5.62 18.16 22.73
C ARG A 221 -6.40 19.43 22.36
N ASN A 222 -5.84 20.27 21.50
CA ASN A 222 -6.50 21.51 21.06
C ASN A 222 -7.76 21.25 20.23
N ARG A 223 -7.80 20.19 19.41
CA ARG A 223 -9.01 19.80 18.66
C ARG A 223 -10.12 19.30 19.60
N PHE A 224 -9.77 18.51 20.62
CA PHE A 224 -10.70 18.08 21.66
C PHE A 224 -11.24 19.24 22.50
N GLN A 225 -10.41 20.24 22.82
CA GLN A 225 -10.85 21.43 23.53
C GLN A 225 -11.78 22.33 22.68
N ARG A 226 -11.61 22.35 21.35
CA ARG A 226 -12.51 23.07 20.44
C ARG A 226 -13.88 22.40 20.35
N HIS A 227 -13.95 21.08 20.18
CA HIS A 227 -15.24 20.38 20.19
C HIS A 227 -15.98 20.51 21.53
N LYS A 228 -15.28 20.45 22.67
CA LYS A 228 -15.90 20.72 23.98
C LYS A 228 -16.45 22.14 24.17
N ARG A 229 -16.03 23.11 23.35
CA ARG A 229 -16.58 24.48 23.36
C ARG A 229 -17.77 24.63 22.42
N GLU A 230 -17.81 23.86 21.34
CA GLU A 230 -18.94 23.84 20.39
C GLU A 230 -20.14 23.07 20.96
N ASP A 231 -19.91 22.01 21.75
CA ASP A 231 -20.98 21.24 22.42
C ASP A 231 -21.59 21.96 23.66
N LYS A 232 -21.15 23.19 23.96
CA LYS A 232 -21.61 24.01 25.11
C LYS A 232 -22.36 25.28 24.69
N ILE A 233 -22.71 25.42 23.41
CA ILE A 233 -23.51 26.53 22.86
C ILE A 233 -24.84 25.97 22.36
#